data_AF-A0A9P5PQ95-F1
#
_entry.id   AF-A0A9P5PQ95-F1
#
_cell.length_a   1.000
_cell.length_b   1.000
_cell.length_c   1.000
_cell.angle_alpha   90.00
_cell.angle_beta   90.00
_cell.angle_gamma   90.00
#
_symmetry.space_group_name_H-M   'P 1'
#
loop_
_entity.id
_entity.type
_entity.pdbx_description
1 polymer ?
#
loop_
_entity_poly.entity_id
_entity_poly.type
_entity_poly.pdbx_seq_one_letter_code
_entity_poly.pdbx_strand_id
1 'polypeptide(L)'
;MFNAFIHARIVTHCHRKARAELQRVTEVTRQAVSTAIADAVTHGSSLGAKSQSTPPMLPSPASIGATSSANSTPTNRDGTPISDETRSTSSSAINAPSSSSPSFPPIPPKLLPDKYRVAHPPPHVTAAANSVSAPLNLIQLGSMNEVSHSLELAISEMTTAQTHLNFSTMARHFPRTFARMVHSTLKSSEEHEVDFEDDDGELFWPGQSITGEGLAWLCFMGEGMVKEFGKQFEYKGLKGVVPKPDQLHPDPRQRPPPPGVASQR
;
A
#
# COMPACT_ATOMS: atom_id res chain seq x y z
N MET A 1 -1.55 10.88 -13.13
CA MET A 1 -1.18 11.86 -12.07
C MET A 1 -2.38 12.24 -11.21
N PHE A 2 -3.51 12.70 -11.78
CA PHE A 2 -4.72 13.04 -11.02
C PHE A 2 -5.18 11.92 -10.06
N ASN A 3 -5.28 10.68 -10.57
CA ASN A 3 -5.64 9.53 -9.74
C ASN A 3 -4.72 9.35 -8.54
N ALA A 4 -3.41 9.54 -8.71
CA ALA A 4 -2.44 9.42 -7.62
C ALA A 4 -2.70 10.46 -6.50
N PHE A 5 -3.01 11.70 -6.87
CA PHE A 5 -3.34 12.76 -5.91
C PHE A 5 -4.70 12.52 -5.23
N ILE A 6 -5.69 12.03 -5.96
CA ILE A 6 -7.01 11.66 -5.40
C ILE A 6 -6.82 10.57 -4.35
N HIS A 7 -6.12 9.48 -4.68
CA HIS A 7 -5.89 8.39 -3.74
C HIS A 7 -5.02 8.82 -2.55
N ALA A 8 -4.00 9.66 -2.75
CA ALA A 8 -3.21 10.17 -1.63
C ALA A 8 -4.02 11.06 -0.68
N ARG A 9 -5.00 11.84 -1.20
CA ARG A 9 -5.94 12.60 -0.36
C ARG A 9 -6.89 11.67 0.41
N ILE A 10 -7.37 10.60 -0.21
CA ILE A 10 -8.14 9.54 0.47
C ILE A 10 -7.31 8.92 1.61
N VAL A 11 -6.06 8.51 1.33
CA VAL A 11 -5.15 7.97 2.35
C VAL A 11 -4.97 8.94 3.52
N THR A 12 -4.73 10.22 3.23
CA THR A 12 -4.54 11.24 4.26
C THR A 12 -5.78 11.39 5.14
N HIS A 13 -6.97 11.46 4.54
CA HIS A 13 -8.23 11.54 5.27
C HIS A 13 -8.48 10.27 6.10
N CYS A 14 -8.38 9.09 5.49
CA CYS A 14 -8.65 7.82 6.17
C CYS A 14 -7.63 7.55 7.28
N HIS A 15 -6.35 7.90 7.07
CA HIS A 15 -5.32 7.82 8.09
C HIS A 15 -5.65 8.71 9.29
N ARG A 16 -6.04 9.98 9.08
CA ARG A 16 -6.42 10.89 10.19
C ARG A 16 -7.55 10.30 11.03
N LYS A 17 -8.56 9.72 10.39
CA LYS A 17 -9.69 9.06 11.08
C LYS A 17 -9.26 7.80 11.83
N ALA A 18 -8.47 6.94 11.20
CA ALA A 18 -8.05 5.66 11.78
C ALA A 18 -6.99 5.80 12.88
N ARG A 19 -6.19 6.87 12.86
CA ARG A 19 -5.04 7.06 13.75
C ARG A 19 -5.39 7.01 15.23
N ALA A 20 -6.45 7.71 15.65
CA ALA A 20 -6.85 7.75 17.06
C ALA A 20 -7.26 6.36 17.55
N GLU A 21 -8.00 5.61 16.75
CA GLU A 21 -8.41 4.23 17.07
C GLU A 21 -7.22 3.26 17.12
N LEU A 22 -6.32 3.34 16.14
CA LEU A 22 -5.09 2.54 16.11
C LEU A 22 -4.19 2.83 17.31
N GLN A 23 -4.09 4.10 17.73
CA GLN A 23 -3.35 4.50 18.94
C GLN A 23 -3.99 3.90 20.19
N ARG A 24 -5.32 3.95 20.30
CA ARG A 24 -6.05 3.36 21.42
C ARG A 24 -5.83 1.84 21.50
N VAL A 25 -5.95 1.13 20.38
CA VAL A 25 -5.67 -0.31 20.33
C VAL A 25 -4.23 -0.59 20.72
N THR A 26 -3.28 0.17 20.18
CA THR A 26 -1.84 0.02 20.50
C THR A 26 -1.57 0.21 21.98
N GLU A 27 -2.21 1.19 22.62
CA GLU A 27 -2.09 1.46 24.06
C GLU A 27 -2.60 0.28 24.90
N VAL A 28 -3.82 -0.19 24.61
CA VAL A 28 -4.43 -1.33 25.29
C VAL A 28 -3.57 -2.58 25.13
N THR A 29 -3.07 -2.86 23.92
CA THR A 29 -2.19 -3.99 23.65
C THR A 29 -0.88 -3.87 24.44
N ARG A 30 -0.29 -2.69 24.53
CA ARG A 30 0.96 -2.48 25.28
C ARG A 30 0.77 -2.72 26.78
N GLN A 31 -0.38 -2.29 27.32
CA GLN A 31 -0.73 -2.57 28.71
C GLN A 31 -0.91 -4.07 28.94
N ALA A 32 -1.64 -4.76 28.06
CA ALA A 32 -1.82 -6.21 28.13
C ALA A 32 -0.49 -6.98 28.03
N VAL A 33 0.42 -6.58 27.14
CA VAL A 33 1.79 -7.11 27.04
C VAL A 33 2.56 -6.89 28.33
N SER A 34 2.46 -5.70 28.93
CA SER A 34 3.15 -5.39 30.18
C SER A 34 2.65 -6.26 31.34
N THR A 35 1.35 -6.50 31.44
CA THR A 35 0.73 -7.39 32.42
C THR A 35 1.18 -8.84 32.21
N ALA A 36 1.09 -9.35 30.98
CA ALA A 36 1.49 -10.73 30.66
C ALA A 36 2.98 -10.99 30.99
N ILE A 37 3.85 -10.02 30.72
CA ILE A 37 5.26 -10.10 31.09
C ILE A 37 5.44 -10.10 32.62
N ALA A 38 4.71 -9.24 33.34
CA ALA A 38 4.77 -9.20 34.80
C ALA A 38 4.36 -10.55 35.42
N ASP A 39 3.28 -11.15 34.91
CA ASP A 39 2.79 -12.47 35.35
C ASP A 39 3.78 -13.59 35.01
N ALA A 40 4.42 -13.53 33.84
CA ALA A 40 5.45 -14.50 33.47
C ALA A 40 6.70 -14.41 34.34
N VAL A 41 7.08 -13.21 34.81
CA VAL A 41 8.21 -13.02 35.72
C VAL A 41 7.88 -13.51 37.12
N THR A 42 6.66 -13.28 37.62
CA THR A 42 6.23 -13.74 38.95
C THR A 42 6.06 -15.25 39.01
N HIS A 43 5.48 -15.88 37.97
CA HIS A 43 5.24 -17.32 37.94
C HIS A 43 6.41 -18.15 37.36
N GLY A 44 7.25 -17.55 36.51
CA GLY A 44 8.42 -18.20 35.90
C GLY A 44 9.52 -18.57 36.89
N SER A 45 9.57 -17.92 38.06
CA SER A 45 10.48 -18.29 39.14
C SER A 45 10.05 -19.54 39.94
N SER A 46 8.82 -20.05 39.75
CA SER A 46 8.32 -21.23 40.49
C SER A 46 8.49 -22.57 39.75
N LEU A 47 8.90 -22.57 38.48
CA LEU A 47 9.12 -23.80 37.68
C LEU A 47 10.60 -24.19 37.56
N GLY A 48 11.48 -23.56 38.36
CA GLY A 48 12.85 -24.00 38.53
C GLY A 48 12.92 -25.37 39.21
N ALA A 49 13.31 -26.38 38.43
CA ALA A 49 13.83 -27.68 38.87
C ALA A 49 12.85 -28.67 39.52
N LYS A 50 11.90 -29.20 38.74
CA LYS A 50 11.64 -30.65 38.84
C LYS A 50 12.32 -31.34 37.67
N SER A 51 13.51 -31.86 37.97
CA SER A 51 14.18 -32.92 37.23
C SER A 51 13.11 -33.89 36.69
N GLN A 52 12.88 -33.82 35.39
CA GLN A 52 11.99 -34.70 34.68
C GLN A 52 12.70 -36.06 34.62
N SER A 53 12.30 -36.97 35.51
CA SER A 53 12.70 -38.37 35.43
C SER A 53 12.28 -38.90 34.06
N THR A 54 13.27 -39.40 33.31
CA THR A 54 13.15 -40.16 32.07
C THR A 54 11.86 -41.01 31.99
N PRO A 55 11.06 -40.90 30.91
CA PRO A 55 9.94 -41.82 30.69
C PRO A 55 10.46 -43.26 30.46
N PRO A 56 9.77 -44.30 30.98
CA PRO A 56 10.17 -45.69 30.78
C PRO A 56 9.99 -46.06 29.30
N MET A 57 11.08 -46.49 28.66
CA MET A 57 11.05 -47.00 27.29
C MET A 57 10.22 -48.29 27.22
N LEU A 58 9.25 -48.32 26.31
CA LEU A 58 8.53 -49.53 25.93
C LEU A 58 9.42 -50.42 25.01
N PRO A 59 9.36 -51.76 25.13
CA PRO A 59 10.04 -52.65 24.20
C PRO A 59 9.26 -52.75 22.88
N SER A 60 9.95 -52.56 21.76
CA SER A 60 9.39 -52.79 20.42
C SER A 60 9.11 -54.29 20.22
N PRO A 61 7.92 -54.69 19.71
CA PRO A 61 7.68 -56.06 19.32
C PRO A 61 8.36 -56.40 17.98
N ALA A 62 8.95 -57.59 17.96
CA ALA A 62 9.69 -58.17 16.85
C ALA A 62 8.83 -58.44 15.61
N SER A 63 9.46 -58.27 14.45
CA SER A 63 8.99 -58.68 13.13
C SER A 63 8.68 -60.17 13.05
N ILE A 64 7.46 -60.54 12.63
CA ILE A 64 7.16 -61.85 12.03
C ILE A 64 6.11 -61.65 10.92
N GLY A 65 6.42 -62.15 9.72
CA GLY A 65 5.40 -62.58 8.75
C GLY A 65 5.29 -61.75 7.48
N ALA A 66 5.95 -62.21 6.42
CA ALA A 66 5.78 -61.73 5.05
C ALA A 66 4.48 -62.26 4.42
N THR A 67 3.82 -61.43 3.60
CA THR A 67 3.16 -61.82 2.34
C THR A 67 2.91 -60.58 1.46
N SER A 68 3.38 -60.63 0.21
CA SER A 68 2.84 -60.10 -1.06
C SER A 68 1.87 -58.89 -1.04
N SER A 69 1.89 -57.91 -1.94
CA SER A 69 2.49 -57.72 -3.27
C SER A 69 1.90 -56.43 -3.86
N ALA A 70 2.54 -55.93 -4.92
CA ALA A 70 1.97 -55.17 -6.04
C ALA A 70 2.02 -53.62 -6.02
N ASN A 71 2.73 -53.15 -7.05
CA ASN A 71 2.52 -51.97 -7.88
C ASN A 71 2.67 -50.57 -7.24
N SER A 72 3.75 -49.86 -7.61
CA SER A 72 3.65 -48.80 -8.63
C SER A 72 5.02 -48.19 -8.93
N THR A 73 5.38 -48.24 -10.20
CA THR A 73 6.50 -47.52 -10.84
C THR A 73 6.22 -46.02 -10.83
N PRO A 74 7.25 -45.18 -10.66
CA PRO A 74 7.40 -44.07 -11.59
C PRO A 74 8.74 -44.13 -12.32
N THR A 75 8.64 -44.03 -13.62
CA THR A 75 9.71 -43.98 -14.61
C THR A 75 10.59 -42.74 -14.45
N ASN A 76 11.90 -42.98 -14.46
CA ASN A 76 12.96 -42.01 -14.77
C ASN A 76 12.64 -41.23 -16.06
N ARG A 77 12.99 -39.93 -16.10
CA ARG A 77 13.30 -39.25 -17.34
C ARG A 77 14.58 -38.43 -17.18
N ASP A 78 15.47 -38.65 -18.13
CA ASP A 78 16.85 -38.22 -18.26
C ASP A 78 17.12 -36.72 -18.10
N GLY A 79 18.24 -36.42 -17.44
CA GLY A 79 18.98 -35.16 -17.55
C GLY A 79 20.48 -35.47 -17.55
N THR A 80 21.16 -35.17 -18.66
CA THR A 80 22.58 -35.42 -18.96
C THR A 80 23.52 -34.66 -18.00
N PRO A 81 24.74 -35.19 -17.70
CA PRO A 81 25.65 -34.60 -16.74
C PRO A 81 26.56 -33.53 -17.36
N ILE A 82 26.93 -32.52 -16.58
CA ILE A 82 28.11 -31.70 -16.80
C ILE A 82 29.09 -32.03 -15.68
N SER A 83 30.24 -32.58 -16.07
CA SER A 83 31.40 -32.80 -15.21
C SER A 83 32.00 -31.47 -14.78
N ASP A 84 32.36 -31.32 -13.51
CA ASP A 84 33.73 -30.89 -13.19
C ASP A 84 34.14 -31.37 -11.79
N GLU A 85 35.33 -31.96 -11.75
CA GLU A 85 35.98 -32.54 -10.59
C GLU A 85 36.56 -31.46 -9.68
N THR A 86 36.37 -31.58 -8.36
CA THR A 86 37.48 -31.41 -7.41
C THR A 86 37.21 -32.11 -6.07
N ARG A 87 37.67 -33.36 -6.03
CA ARG A 87 38.35 -34.11 -4.95
C ARG A 87 38.36 -33.57 -3.50
N SER A 88 37.77 -34.41 -2.62
CA SER A 88 38.20 -34.83 -1.26
C SER A 88 38.24 -33.78 -0.13
N THR A 89 37.64 -33.99 1.04
CA THR A 89 37.97 -35.06 2.00
C THR A 89 36.89 -35.17 3.09
N SER A 90 36.75 -36.39 3.57
CA SER A 90 35.92 -36.89 4.67
C SER A 90 36.13 -36.22 6.03
N SER A 91 35.04 -35.89 6.72
CA SER A 91 34.91 -36.06 8.18
C SER A 91 33.43 -35.97 8.57
N SER A 92 32.82 -37.13 8.76
CA SER A 92 31.48 -37.29 9.33
C SER A 92 31.53 -36.97 10.82
N ALA A 93 31.34 -35.70 11.18
CA ALA A 93 30.95 -35.33 12.53
C ALA A 93 29.44 -35.52 12.66
N ILE A 94 29.04 -36.40 13.57
CA ILE A 94 27.67 -36.62 13.99
C ILE A 94 27.20 -35.34 14.68
N ASN A 95 26.57 -34.43 13.93
CA ASN A 95 25.89 -33.29 14.50
C ASN A 95 24.70 -33.81 15.29
N ALA A 96 24.78 -33.71 16.61
CA ALA A 96 23.64 -33.82 17.49
C ALA A 96 22.53 -32.87 16.98
N PRO A 97 21.24 -33.26 17.02
CA PRO A 97 20.17 -32.37 16.62
C PRO A 97 20.18 -31.18 17.57
N SER A 98 20.66 -30.03 17.08
CA SER A 98 20.47 -28.76 17.75
C SER A 98 18.97 -28.60 17.94
N SER A 99 18.52 -28.66 19.19
CA SER A 99 17.14 -28.38 19.57
C SER A 99 16.77 -27.02 18.98
N SER A 100 16.01 -27.02 17.89
CA SER A 100 15.48 -25.82 17.27
C SER A 100 14.52 -25.19 18.26
N SER A 101 15.04 -24.30 19.11
CA SER A 101 14.22 -23.45 19.96
C SER A 101 13.19 -22.76 19.06
N PRO A 102 11.89 -22.83 19.40
CA PRO A 102 10.84 -22.32 18.54
C PRO A 102 11.13 -20.86 18.17
N SER A 103 11.29 -20.58 16.88
CA SER A 103 11.54 -19.23 16.39
C SER A 103 10.22 -18.45 16.44
N PHE A 104 9.99 -17.76 17.55
CA PHE A 104 8.89 -16.81 17.64
C PHE A 104 9.14 -15.61 16.71
N PRO A 105 8.08 -15.03 16.11
CA PRO A 105 8.23 -13.81 15.32
C PRO A 105 8.79 -12.67 16.19
N PRO A 106 9.59 -11.76 15.60
CA PRO A 106 10.15 -10.64 16.33
C PRO A 106 9.03 -9.68 16.78
N ILE A 107 9.01 -9.36 18.08
CA ILE A 107 8.04 -8.44 18.65
C ILE A 107 8.46 -7.00 18.34
N PRO A 108 7.56 -6.13 17.84
CA PRO A 108 7.87 -4.73 17.62
C PRO A 108 8.33 -4.03 18.92
N PRO A 109 9.50 -3.36 18.95
CA PRO A 109 10.04 -2.73 20.17
C PRO A 109 9.10 -1.71 20.83
N LYS A 110 8.23 -1.07 20.05
CA LYS A 110 7.24 -0.10 20.53
C LYS A 110 6.15 -0.72 21.42
N LEU A 111 5.94 -2.03 21.33
CA LEU A 111 4.99 -2.77 22.15
C LEU A 111 5.62 -3.31 23.44
N LEU A 112 6.96 -3.29 23.54
CA LEU A 112 7.67 -3.75 24.73
C LEU A 112 7.83 -2.63 25.77
N PRO A 113 7.86 -2.97 27.08
CA PRO A 113 8.28 -2.06 28.14
C PRO A 113 9.70 -1.53 27.91
N ASP A 114 9.99 -0.32 28.37
CA ASP A 114 11.27 0.39 28.11
C ASP A 114 12.51 -0.45 28.43
N LYS A 115 12.48 -1.19 29.55
CA LYS A 115 13.57 -2.07 29.99
C LYS A 115 13.95 -3.18 29.00
N TYR A 116 13.06 -3.55 28.08
CA TYR A 116 13.29 -4.61 27.09
C TYR A 116 13.41 -4.08 25.65
N ARG A 117 13.50 -2.76 25.46
CA ARG A 117 13.61 -2.16 24.11
C ARG A 117 15.02 -2.17 23.52
N VAL A 118 16.04 -2.13 24.38
CA VAL A 118 17.44 -1.91 23.97
C VAL A 118 18.22 -3.24 23.83
N ALA A 119 17.77 -4.29 24.50
CA ALA A 119 18.42 -5.59 24.53
C ALA A 119 17.48 -6.70 24.02
N HIS A 120 18.06 -7.84 23.63
CA HIS A 120 17.28 -9.01 23.24
C HIS A 120 16.45 -9.50 24.44
N PRO A 121 15.10 -9.50 24.36
CA PRO A 121 14.28 -9.88 25.50
C PRO A 121 14.52 -11.36 25.87
N PRO A 122 14.53 -11.71 27.17
CA PRO A 122 14.64 -13.10 27.58
C PRO A 122 13.53 -13.98 26.97
N PRO A 123 13.76 -15.28 26.71
CA PRO A 123 12.80 -16.15 26.03
C PRO A 123 11.41 -16.19 26.67
N HIS A 124 11.32 -16.15 28.01
CA HIS A 124 10.03 -16.13 28.72
C HIS A 124 9.25 -14.81 28.52
N VAL A 125 9.96 -13.69 28.39
CA VAL A 125 9.36 -12.38 28.07
C VAL A 125 8.82 -12.40 26.64
N THR A 126 9.60 -12.95 25.70
CA THR A 126 9.19 -13.11 24.31
C THR A 126 7.97 -14.02 24.18
N ALA A 127 7.93 -15.14 24.90
CA ALA A 127 6.78 -16.04 24.91
C ALA A 127 5.53 -15.38 25.48
N ALA A 128 5.65 -14.65 26.60
CA ALA A 128 4.54 -13.95 27.24
C ALA A 128 4.00 -12.79 26.40
N ALA A 129 4.89 -12.02 25.76
CA ALA A 129 4.47 -10.95 24.87
C ALA A 129 3.77 -11.47 23.61
N ASN A 130 4.21 -12.61 23.07
CA ASN A 130 3.58 -13.24 21.90
C ASN A 130 2.25 -13.96 22.22
N SER A 131 1.90 -14.19 23.50
CA SER A 131 0.60 -14.75 23.86
C SER A 131 -0.52 -13.71 23.88
N VAL A 132 -0.17 -12.41 23.88
CA VAL A 132 -1.15 -11.33 23.87
C VAL A 132 -1.72 -11.14 22.48
N SER A 133 -3.05 -11.16 22.38
CA SER A 133 -3.80 -10.82 21.17
C SER A 133 -4.66 -9.59 21.42
N ALA A 134 -4.85 -8.79 20.36
CA ALA A 134 -5.66 -7.57 20.42
C ALA A 134 -6.81 -7.68 19.42
N PRO A 135 -8.08 -7.56 19.87
CA PRO A 135 -9.21 -7.61 18.95
C PRO A 135 -9.25 -6.34 18.10
N LEU A 136 -9.24 -6.52 16.78
CA LEU A 136 -9.55 -5.46 15.82
C LEU A 136 -11.02 -5.56 15.42
N ASN A 137 -11.73 -4.44 15.46
CA ASN A 137 -13.11 -4.40 14.99
C ASN A 137 -13.15 -4.36 13.44
N LEU A 138 -14.28 -4.77 12.86
CA LEU A 138 -14.43 -4.86 11.39
C LEU A 138 -14.24 -3.48 10.70
N ILE A 139 -14.64 -2.40 11.37
CA ILE A 139 -14.52 -1.03 10.85
C ILE A 139 -13.04 -0.60 10.78
N GLN A 140 -12.24 -0.94 11.79
CA GLN A 140 -10.80 -0.69 11.85
C GLN A 140 -10.09 -1.48 10.75
N LEU A 141 -10.41 -2.77 10.62
CA LEU A 141 -9.85 -3.62 9.58
C LEU A 141 -10.19 -3.09 8.18
N GLY A 142 -11.46 -2.69 7.95
CA GLY A 142 -11.89 -2.06 6.70
C GLY A 142 -11.14 -0.76 6.41
N SER A 143 -10.98 0.11 7.41
CA SER A 143 -10.25 1.38 7.27
C SER A 143 -8.76 1.17 6.94
N MET A 144 -8.13 0.16 7.56
CA MET A 144 -6.74 -0.20 7.28
C MET A 144 -6.58 -0.74 5.86
N ASN A 145 -7.52 -1.58 5.42
CA ASN A 145 -7.51 -2.12 4.06
C ASN A 145 -7.70 -1.01 3.02
N GLU A 146 -8.63 -0.08 3.26
CA GLU A 146 -8.88 1.07 2.37
C GLU A 146 -7.64 1.97 2.24
N VAL A 147 -6.97 2.26 3.36
CA VAL A 147 -5.71 3.03 3.38
C VAL A 147 -4.62 2.30 2.61
N SER A 148 -4.46 0.99 2.84
CA SER A 148 -3.45 0.18 2.15
C SER A 148 -3.68 0.14 0.64
N HIS A 149 -4.93 -0.14 0.24
CA HIS A 149 -5.32 -0.22 -1.16
C HIS A 149 -5.17 1.14 -1.88
N SER A 150 -5.64 2.22 -1.26
CA SER A 150 -5.49 3.56 -1.82
C SER A 150 -4.03 3.99 -1.91
N LEU A 151 -3.18 3.59 -0.94
CA LEU A 151 -1.75 3.87 -0.99
C LEU A 151 -1.06 3.16 -2.16
N GLU A 152 -1.39 1.89 -2.38
CA GLU A 152 -0.88 1.10 -3.51
C GLU A 152 -1.25 1.75 -4.86
N LEU A 153 -2.53 2.11 -5.02
CA LEU A 153 -3.00 2.82 -6.21
C LEU A 153 -2.28 4.17 -6.38
N ALA A 154 -2.13 4.94 -5.30
CA ALA A 154 -1.41 6.22 -5.35
C ALA A 154 0.03 6.06 -5.84
N ILE A 155 0.75 5.04 -5.35
CA ILE A 155 2.14 4.75 -5.73
C ILE A 155 2.22 4.32 -7.21
N SER A 156 1.38 3.38 -7.63
CA SER A 156 1.36 2.86 -9.00
C SER A 156 1.03 3.97 -10.03
N GLU A 157 -0.01 4.74 -9.75
CA GLU A 157 -0.46 5.86 -10.59
C GLU A 157 0.56 7.00 -10.64
N MET A 158 1.27 7.28 -9.53
CA MET A 158 2.31 8.30 -9.51
C MET A 158 3.53 7.85 -10.31
N THR A 159 3.96 6.59 -10.13
CA THR A 159 5.09 6.01 -10.87
C THR A 159 4.84 6.08 -12.37
N THR A 160 3.64 5.66 -12.80
CA THR A 160 3.22 5.74 -14.21
C THR A 160 3.12 7.19 -14.69
N ALA A 161 2.62 8.11 -13.87
CA ALA A 161 2.51 9.51 -14.26
C ALA A 161 3.86 10.18 -14.50
N GLN A 162 4.85 9.91 -13.63
CA GLN A 162 6.16 10.56 -13.66
C GLN A 162 7.00 10.15 -14.87
N THR A 163 6.74 9.00 -15.49
CA THR A 163 7.43 8.60 -16.75
C THR A 163 6.99 9.47 -17.92
N HIS A 164 5.74 9.93 -17.94
CA HIS A 164 5.18 10.74 -19.03
C HIS A 164 5.29 12.24 -18.75
N LEU A 165 4.94 12.66 -17.54
CA LEU A 165 4.88 14.06 -17.14
C LEU A 165 5.95 14.35 -16.09
N ASN A 166 7.09 14.86 -16.57
CA ASN A 166 8.22 15.28 -15.77
C ASN A 166 8.73 16.65 -16.24
N PHE A 167 9.66 17.25 -15.48
CA PHE A 167 10.20 18.58 -15.79
C PHE A 167 10.81 18.69 -17.20
N SER A 168 11.45 17.63 -17.70
CA SER A 168 12.03 17.63 -19.04
C SER A 168 10.94 17.69 -20.12
N THR A 169 9.89 16.87 -19.99
CA THR A 169 8.71 16.93 -20.87
C THR A 169 8.06 18.31 -20.83
N MET A 170 7.88 18.87 -19.64
CA MET A 170 7.27 20.20 -19.46
C MET A 170 8.10 21.30 -20.10
N ALA A 171 9.41 21.36 -19.84
CA ALA A 171 10.30 22.36 -20.43
C ALA A 171 10.31 22.32 -21.96
N ARG A 172 10.22 21.11 -22.55
CA ARG A 172 10.26 20.92 -24.00
C ARG A 172 8.95 21.26 -24.71
N HIS A 173 7.82 20.86 -24.11
CA HIS A 173 6.51 20.90 -24.80
C HIS A 173 5.58 22.00 -24.28
N PHE A 174 5.81 22.49 -23.07
CA PHE A 174 5.01 23.54 -22.42
C PHE A 174 5.92 24.57 -21.74
N PRO A 175 6.85 25.22 -22.49
CA PRO A 175 7.87 26.09 -21.92
C PRO A 175 7.30 27.28 -21.12
N ARG A 176 6.14 27.83 -21.50
CA ARG A 176 5.51 28.93 -20.73
C ARG A 176 4.98 28.40 -19.41
N THR A 177 4.26 27.29 -19.42
CA THR A 177 3.77 26.63 -18.20
C THR A 177 4.94 26.20 -17.31
N PHE A 178 6.01 25.67 -17.89
CA PHE A 178 7.23 25.32 -17.18
C PHE A 178 7.91 26.51 -16.52
N ALA A 179 8.04 27.64 -17.22
CA ALA A 179 8.62 28.86 -16.66
C ALA A 179 7.83 29.33 -15.42
N ARG A 180 6.49 29.31 -15.48
CA ARG A 180 5.62 29.62 -14.32
C ARG A 180 5.88 28.68 -13.14
N MET A 181 6.19 27.41 -13.43
CA MET A 181 6.50 26.40 -12.40
C MET A 181 7.82 26.60 -11.69
N VAL A 182 8.90 26.83 -12.44
CA VAL A 182 10.24 26.95 -11.86
C VAL A 182 10.49 28.29 -11.18
N HIS A 183 9.69 29.31 -11.52
CA HIS A 183 9.77 30.65 -10.93
C HIS A 183 8.70 30.91 -9.87
N SER A 184 7.87 29.93 -9.55
CA SER A 184 6.88 30.07 -8.49
C SER A 184 7.54 30.18 -7.12
N THR A 185 7.06 31.12 -6.33
CA THR A 185 7.37 31.33 -4.91
C THR A 185 6.33 30.71 -3.99
N LEU A 186 5.20 30.24 -4.56
CA LEU A 186 4.12 29.58 -3.84
C LEU A 186 4.57 28.24 -3.25
N LYS A 187 3.96 27.89 -2.11
CA LYS A 187 4.17 26.62 -1.43
C LYS A 187 3.06 25.64 -1.77
N SER A 188 3.33 24.36 -1.53
CA SER A 188 2.32 23.30 -1.66
C SER A 188 1.05 23.57 -0.84
N SER A 189 1.14 24.29 0.28
CA SER A 189 0.01 24.64 1.16
C SER A 189 -0.82 25.84 0.70
N GLU A 190 -0.35 26.59 -0.30
CA GLU A 190 -0.94 27.86 -0.74
C GLU A 190 -1.87 27.68 -1.96
N GLU A 191 -2.49 26.50 -2.10
CA GLU A 191 -3.41 26.17 -3.22
C GLU A 191 -4.61 27.12 -3.38
N HIS A 192 -4.94 27.88 -2.33
CA HIS A 192 -6.06 28.80 -2.30
C HIS A 192 -5.72 30.21 -2.80
N GLU A 193 -4.44 30.52 -2.96
CA GLU A 193 -3.95 31.85 -3.35
C GLU A 193 -3.88 32.04 -4.88
N VAL A 194 -4.21 30.99 -5.64
CA VAL A 194 -4.08 31.01 -7.10
C VAL A 194 -5.24 31.75 -7.74
N ASP A 195 -4.92 32.78 -8.51
CA ASP A 195 -5.88 33.43 -9.38
C ASP A 195 -6.07 32.61 -10.67
N PHE A 196 -7.29 32.11 -10.88
CA PHE A 196 -7.67 31.32 -12.07
C PHE A 196 -7.67 32.15 -13.36
N GLU A 197 -7.85 33.46 -13.25
CA GLU A 197 -7.96 34.35 -14.41
C GLU A 197 -6.61 34.96 -14.83
N ASP A 198 -5.56 34.77 -14.03
CA ASP A 198 -4.22 35.25 -14.34
C ASP A 198 -3.45 34.24 -15.22
N ASP A 199 -3.42 34.54 -16.53
CA ASP A 199 -2.65 33.78 -17.51
C ASP A 199 -1.12 33.85 -17.29
N ASP A 200 -0.65 34.80 -16.48
CA ASP A 200 0.76 35.00 -16.08
C ASP A 200 1.03 34.71 -14.60
N GLY A 201 0.04 34.21 -13.87
CA GLY A 201 0.16 33.92 -12.44
C GLY A 201 1.16 32.81 -12.13
N GLU A 202 1.68 32.80 -10.91
CA GLU A 202 2.57 31.73 -10.45
C GLU A 202 1.88 30.36 -10.43
N LEU A 203 2.65 29.28 -10.66
CA LEU A 203 2.13 27.92 -10.69
C LEU A 203 3.05 27.00 -9.88
N PHE A 204 2.60 26.31 -8.85
CA PHE A 204 3.47 25.39 -8.12
C PHE A 204 3.53 24.02 -8.80
N TRP A 205 4.72 23.38 -8.83
CA TRP A 205 4.86 21.98 -9.28
C TRP A 205 4.57 21.01 -8.13
N PRO A 206 3.49 20.21 -8.19
CA PRO A 206 3.17 19.25 -7.15
C PRO A 206 4.04 17.99 -7.33
N GLY A 207 5.29 18.05 -6.86
CA GLY A 207 6.26 16.97 -7.04
C GLY A 207 5.99 15.71 -6.22
N GLN A 208 5.15 15.80 -5.19
CA GLN A 208 4.81 14.69 -4.30
C GLN A 208 3.34 14.80 -3.87
N SER A 209 2.62 13.67 -3.91
CA SER A 209 1.23 13.59 -3.45
C SER A 209 1.10 13.21 -1.96
N ILE A 210 2.21 13.00 -1.25
CA ILE A 210 2.25 12.39 0.09
C ILE A 210 1.43 13.13 1.15
N THR A 211 1.27 14.44 1.01
CA THR A 211 0.52 15.27 1.95
C THR A 211 -0.99 15.21 1.72
N GLY A 212 -1.45 14.64 0.61
CA GLY A 212 -2.84 14.74 0.15
C GLY A 212 -3.23 16.13 -0.36
N GLU A 213 -2.25 17.02 -0.51
CA GLU A 213 -2.38 18.33 -1.12
C GLU A 213 -1.79 18.28 -2.55
N GLY A 214 -2.08 19.29 -3.35
CA GLY A 214 -1.53 19.54 -4.68
C GLY A 214 -2.46 19.19 -5.83
N LEU A 215 -3.70 18.81 -5.55
CA LEU A 215 -4.67 18.51 -6.59
C LEU A 215 -5.09 19.79 -7.34
N ALA A 216 -5.23 20.92 -6.66
CA ALA A 216 -5.54 22.19 -7.33
C ALA A 216 -4.37 22.59 -8.26
N TRP A 217 -3.13 22.50 -7.78
CA TRP A 217 -1.93 22.71 -8.59
C TRP A 217 -1.92 21.86 -9.86
N LEU A 218 -2.34 20.61 -9.75
CA LEU A 218 -2.41 19.72 -10.90
C LEU A 218 -3.49 20.16 -11.91
N CYS A 219 -4.65 20.62 -11.44
CA CYS A 219 -5.68 21.23 -12.29
C CYS A 219 -5.14 22.47 -13.01
N PHE A 220 -4.49 23.38 -12.29
CA PHE A 220 -3.92 24.62 -12.85
C PHE A 220 -2.83 24.33 -13.88
N MET A 221 -1.96 23.37 -13.59
CA MET A 221 -0.94 22.93 -14.53
C MET A 221 -1.60 22.35 -15.79
N GLY A 222 -2.60 21.49 -15.65
CA GLY A 222 -3.36 20.95 -16.77
C GLY A 222 -4.03 22.03 -17.62
N GLU A 223 -4.63 23.04 -16.97
CA GLU A 223 -5.22 24.19 -17.65
C GLU A 223 -4.17 24.99 -18.42
N GLY A 224 -3.03 25.32 -17.79
CA GLY A 224 -1.92 26.02 -18.43
C GLY A 224 -1.40 25.29 -19.67
N MET A 225 -1.24 23.97 -19.57
CA MET A 225 -0.84 23.11 -20.70
C MET A 225 -1.85 23.17 -21.84
N VAL A 226 -3.15 23.09 -21.54
CA VAL A 226 -4.22 23.13 -22.55
C VAL A 226 -4.30 24.51 -23.21
N LYS A 227 -4.19 25.60 -22.44
CA LYS A 227 -4.16 26.98 -22.97
C LYS A 227 -2.94 27.19 -23.87
N GLU A 228 -1.76 26.77 -23.43
CA GLU A 228 -0.51 26.91 -24.19
C GLU A 228 -0.56 26.13 -25.51
N PHE A 229 -0.97 24.87 -25.47
CA PHE A 229 -1.13 24.04 -26.66
C PHE A 229 -2.25 24.53 -27.58
N GLY A 230 -3.38 24.97 -27.00
CA GLY A 230 -4.57 25.41 -27.71
C GLY A 230 -4.43 26.77 -28.37
N LYS A 231 -3.47 27.60 -27.95
CA LYS A 231 -3.26 28.95 -28.48
C LYS A 231 -3.09 28.99 -30.00
N GLN A 232 -2.40 28.01 -30.58
CA GLN A 232 -2.21 27.89 -32.03
C GLN A 232 -3.50 27.54 -32.80
N PHE A 233 -4.51 27.05 -32.11
CA PHE A 233 -5.82 26.67 -32.65
C PHE A 233 -6.93 27.65 -32.26
N GLU A 234 -6.56 28.85 -31.79
CA GLU A 234 -7.51 29.85 -31.28
C GLU A 234 -8.41 29.32 -30.15
N TYR A 235 -7.89 28.42 -29.30
CA TYR A 235 -8.63 27.93 -28.14
C TYR A 235 -8.97 29.10 -27.20
N LYS A 236 -10.28 29.36 -27.01
CA LYS A 236 -10.79 30.48 -26.20
C LYS A 236 -11.14 30.10 -24.76
N GLY A 237 -10.79 28.89 -24.32
CA GLY A 237 -11.18 28.40 -22.99
C GLY A 237 -12.71 28.43 -22.80
N LEU A 238 -13.15 28.86 -21.62
CA LEU A 238 -14.59 29.02 -21.31
C LEU A 238 -15.30 30.03 -22.22
N LYS A 239 -14.59 31.03 -22.74
CA LYS A 239 -15.16 32.01 -23.69
C LYS A 239 -15.49 31.39 -25.05
N GLY A 240 -14.95 30.20 -25.34
CA GLY A 240 -15.26 29.41 -26.54
C GLY A 240 -16.36 28.38 -26.36
N VAL A 241 -16.96 28.27 -25.18
CA VAL A 241 -18.01 27.29 -24.91
C VAL A 241 -19.23 27.62 -25.76
N VAL A 242 -19.61 26.70 -26.64
CA VAL A 242 -20.87 26.77 -27.37
C VAL A 242 -21.96 26.28 -26.42
N PRO A 243 -22.90 27.15 -26.01
CA PRO A 243 -23.99 26.72 -25.14
C PRO A 243 -24.77 25.61 -25.83
N LYS A 244 -25.13 24.59 -25.05
CA LYS A 244 -26.03 23.54 -25.53
C LYS A 244 -27.31 24.21 -26.03
N PRO A 245 -27.82 23.87 -27.22
CA PRO A 245 -29.08 24.44 -27.70
C PRO A 245 -30.16 24.25 -26.64
N ASP A 246 -30.83 25.33 -26.26
CA ASP A 246 -31.93 25.26 -25.31
C ASP A 246 -32.95 24.24 -25.84
N GLN A 247 -33.27 23.23 -25.03
CA GLN A 247 -34.28 22.21 -25.38
C GLN A 247 -35.67 22.80 -25.60
N LEU A 248 -35.84 24.09 -25.30
CA LEU A 248 -37.05 24.88 -25.52
C LEU A 248 -37.18 25.40 -26.96
N HIS A 249 -36.16 25.27 -27.80
CA HIS A 249 -36.32 25.50 -29.23
C HIS A 249 -36.76 24.18 -29.87
N PRO A 250 -38.07 23.95 -30.12
CA PRO A 250 -38.51 22.75 -30.82
C PRO A 250 -37.76 22.69 -32.15
N ASP A 251 -37.16 21.53 -32.44
CA ASP A 251 -36.50 21.26 -33.71
C ASP A 251 -37.45 21.72 -34.83
N PRO A 252 -37.07 22.65 -35.71
CA PRO A 252 -37.94 23.09 -36.79
C PRO A 252 -38.40 21.94 -37.69
N ARG A 253 -37.71 20.79 -37.66
CA ARG A 253 -38.12 19.54 -38.34
C ARG A 253 -39.26 18.80 -37.64
N GLN A 254 -39.53 19.08 -36.36
CA GLN A 254 -40.67 18.56 -35.61
C GLN A 254 -41.90 19.47 -35.70
N ARG A 255 -41.82 20.60 -36.43
CA ARG A 255 -42.99 21.44 -36.65
C ARG A 255 -43.98 20.69 -37.56
N PRO A 256 -45.19 20.35 -37.11
CA PRO A 256 -46.18 19.76 -37.99
C PRO A 256 -46.46 20.75 -39.14
N PRO A 257 -46.65 20.26 -40.38
CA PRO A 257 -46.97 21.11 -41.51
C PRO A 257 -48.24 21.93 -41.18
N PRO A 258 -48.29 23.22 -41.56
CA PRO A 258 -49.43 24.07 -41.27
C PRO A 258 -50.70 23.43 -41.86
N PRO A 259 -51.76 23.25 -41.07
CA PRO A 259 -53.01 22.68 -41.55
C PRO A 259 -53.68 23.72 -42.47
N GLY A 260 -53.62 23.47 -43.77
CA GLY A 260 -54.43 24.22 -44.73
C GLY A 260 -53.68 24.72 -45.96
N VAL A 261 -53.26 23.80 -46.82
CA VAL A 261 -53.34 24.05 -48.27
C VAL A 261 -53.98 22.80 -48.89
N ALA A 262 -55.25 22.56 -48.54
CA ALA A 262 -56.08 21.64 -49.28
C ALA A 262 -56.26 22.24 -50.68
N SER A 263 -55.49 21.72 -51.63
CA SER A 263 -55.57 22.05 -53.05
C SER A 263 -57.01 21.84 -53.51
N GLN A 264 -57.73 22.92 -53.80
CA GLN A 264 -58.93 22.84 -54.62
C GLN A 264 -58.48 22.39 -56.01
N ARG A 265 -58.97 21.23 -56.44
CA ARG A 265 -59.02 20.79 -57.83
C ARG A 265 -60.47 20.85 -58.28
#